data_AF-A0A6B3CI74-F1
#
_entry.id   AF-A0A6B3CI74-F1
#
_cell.length_a   1.000
_cell.length_b   1.000
_cell.length_c   1.000
_cell.angle_alpha   90.00
_cell.angle_beta   90.00
_cell.angle_gamma   90.00
#
_symmetry.space_group_name_H-M   'P 1'
#
loop_
_entity.id
_entity.type
_entity.pdbx_description
1 polymer ?
#
loop_
_entity_poly.entity_id
_entity_poly.type
_entity_poly.pdbx_seq_one_letter_code
_entity_poly.pdbx_strand_id
1 'polypeptide(L)' 'LLDPAPSVAAAQRKKPDELASIVQDLTTLLENITPMLERGRYPEKTAGKKIAGLLRAVADQLDV' A
#
# COMPACT_ATOMS: atom_id res chain seq x y z
N LEU A 1 -8.45 36.38 -1.69
CA LEU A 1 -8.16 35.12 -0.99
C LEU A 1 -7.30 34.30 -1.93
N LEU A 2 -6.03 34.09 -1.59
CA LEU A 2 -5.12 33.25 -2.37
C LEU A 2 -5.33 31.82 -1.86
N ASP A 3 -5.66 30.89 -2.76
CA ASP A 3 -5.74 29.47 -2.43
C ASP A 3 -4.39 29.02 -1.82
N PRO A 4 -4.38 28.27 -0.71
CA PRO A 4 -3.13 27.79 -0.14
C PRO A 4 -2.45 26.92 -1.18
N ALA A 5 -1.20 27.27 -1.51
CA ALA A 5 -0.36 26.43 -2.36
C ALA A 5 -0.43 24.98 -1.84
N PRO A 6 -0.64 23.98 -2.71
CA PRO A 6 -0.75 22.60 -2.27
C PRO A 6 0.45 22.28 -1.39
N SER A 7 0.19 21.73 -0.19
CA SER A 7 1.26 21.40 0.73
C SER A 7 2.25 20.48 0.00
N VAL A 8 3.54 20.60 0.33
CA VAL A 8 4.58 19.77 -0.30
C VAL A 8 4.29 18.26 -0.12
N ALA A 9 3.53 17.91 0.93
CA ALA A 9 3.01 16.57 1.19
C ALA A 9 1.92 16.14 0.19
N ALA A 10 0.93 17.01 -0.11
CA ALA A 10 -0.09 16.73 -1.12
C ALA A 10 0.50 16.57 -2.53
N ALA A 11 1.61 17.25 -2.82
CA ALA A 11 2.32 17.13 -4.09
C ALA A 11 3.10 15.81 -4.26
N GLN A 12 3.38 15.09 -3.16
CA GLN A 12 4.08 13.80 -3.16
C GLN A 12 3.14 12.60 -3.26
N ARG A 13 1.83 12.81 -3.08
CA ARG A 13 0.82 11.76 -3.17
C ARG A 13 0.55 11.36 -4.62
N LYS A 14 0.51 10.06 -4.88
CA LYS A 14 0.01 9.51 -6.14
C LYS A 14 -1.41 9.98 -6.41
N LYS A 15 -1.77 10.07 -7.68
CA LYS A 15 -3.16 10.38 -8.07
C LYS A 15 -4.10 9.32 -7.49
N PRO A 16 -5.34 9.70 -7.09
CA PRO A 16 -6.29 8.75 -6.49
C PRO A 16 -6.48 7.46 -7.29
N ASP A 17 -6.64 7.54 -8.61
CA ASP A 17 -6.83 6.37 -9.48
C ASP A 17 -5.61 5.43 -9.49
N GLU A 18 -4.40 6.00 -9.45
CA GLU A 18 -3.16 5.22 -9.37
C GLU A 18 -3.04 4.52 -8.01
N LEU A 19 -3.34 5.23 -6.93
CA LEU A 19 -3.34 4.65 -5.60
C LEU A 19 -4.43 3.58 -5.46
N ALA A 20 -5.60 3.78 -6.06
CA ALA A 20 -6.68 2.78 -6.08
C ALA A 20 -6.23 1.48 -6.76
N SER A 21 -5.56 1.57 -7.92
CA SER A 21 -5.00 0.39 -8.60
C SER A 21 -3.98 -0.34 -7.71
N ILE A 22 -3.06 0.40 -7.07
CA ILE A 22 -2.05 -0.19 -6.18
C ILE A 22 -2.70 -0.89 -4.98
N VAL A 23 -3.72 -0.28 -4.37
CA VAL A 23 -4.47 -0.86 -3.25
C VAL A 23 -5.20 -2.12 -3.69
N GLN A 24 -5.78 -2.15 -4.89
CA GLN A 24 -6.45 -3.34 -5.42
C GLN A 24 -5.48 -4.50 -5.67
N ASP A 25 -4.30 -4.21 -6.23
CA ASP A 25 -3.23 -5.20 -6.41
C ASP A 25 -2.73 -5.72 -5.06
N LEU A 26 -2.61 -4.84 -4.06
CA LEU A 26 -2.22 -5.24 -2.70
C LEU A 26 -3.28 -6.14 -2.06
N THR A 27 -4.57 -5.82 -2.18
CA THR A 27 -5.66 -6.68 -1.68
C THR A 27 -5.58 -8.07 -2.32
N THR A 28 -5.40 -8.14 -3.64
CA THR A 28 -5.25 -9.41 -4.36
C THR A 28 -4.04 -10.20 -3.87
N LEU A 29 -2.91 -9.52 -3.62
CA LEU A 29 -1.72 -10.15 -3.06
C LEU A 29 -1.96 -10.69 -1.63
N LEU A 30 -2.72 -9.97 -0.81
CA LEU A 30 -3.06 -10.37 0.55
C LEU A 30 -4.02 -11.58 0.56
N GLU A 31 -5.04 -11.57 -0.29
CA GLU A 31 -5.96 -12.71 -0.48
C GLU A 31 -5.19 -14.00 -0.81
N ASN A 32 -4.15 -13.91 -1.64
CA ASN A 32 -3.33 -15.06 -2.00
C ASN A 32 -2.53 -15.65 -0.81
N ILE A 33 -2.21 -14.87 0.22
CA ILE A 33 -1.48 -15.37 1.40
C ILE A 33 -2.41 -15.80 2.55
N THR A 34 -3.67 -15.35 2.56
CA THR A 34 -4.65 -15.67 3.60
C THR A 34 -4.77 -17.19 3.86
N PRO A 35 -4.90 -18.08 2.85
CA PRO A 35 -5.03 -19.52 3.10
C PRO A 35 -3.81 -20.15 3.77
N MET A 36 -2.61 -19.59 3.57
CA MET A 36 -1.40 -20.05 4.26
C MET A 36 -1.43 -19.63 5.72
N LEU A 37 -1.82 -18.39 6.00
CA LEU A 37 -1.94 -17.84 7.35
C LEU A 37 -2.99 -18.61 8.17
N GLU A 38 -4.14 -18.92 7.57
CA GLU A 38 -5.19 -19.76 8.18
C GLU A 38 -4.68 -21.16 8.56
N ARG A 39 -3.69 -21.68 7.82
CA ARG A 39 -3.03 -22.96 8.10
C ARG A 39 -1.84 -22.82 9.07
N GLY A 40 -1.68 -21.65 9.70
CA GLY A 40 -0.61 -21.36 10.65
C GLY A 40 0.78 -21.20 10.01
N ARG A 41 0.85 -20.86 8.72
CA ARG A 41 2.10 -20.70 7.98
C ARG A 41 2.24 -19.29 7.42
N TYR A 42 3.41 -18.69 7.63
CA TYR A 42 3.77 -17.43 6.98
C TYR A 42 4.34 -17.68 5.57
N PRO A 43 4.24 -16.71 4.65
CA PRO A 43 5.01 -16.72 3.42
C PRO A 43 6.52 -16.75 3.72
N GLU A 44 7.32 -17.19 2.75
CA GLU A 44 8.77 -17.20 2.91
C GLU A 44 9.34 -15.79 3.13
N LYS A 45 10.52 -15.70 3.75
CA LYS A 45 11.07 -14.44 4.29
C LYS A 45 11.16 -13.33 3.25
N THR A 46 11.48 -13.65 2.00
CA THR A 46 11.61 -12.67 0.90
C THR A 46 10.25 -12.13 0.48
N ALA A 47 9.27 -13.01 0.25
CA ALA A 47 7.88 -12.66 -0.02
C ALA A 47 7.27 -11.84 1.13
N GLY A 48 7.45 -12.27 2.38
CA GLY A 48 6.98 -11.52 3.56
C GLY A 48 7.56 -10.11 3.63
N LYS A 49 8.88 -9.96 3.38
CA LYS A 49 9.51 -8.63 3.30
C LYS A 49 8.95 -7.76 2.19
N LYS A 50 8.70 -8.33 1.01
CA LYS A 50 8.13 -7.61 -0.14
C LYS A 50 6.72 -7.10 0.19
N ILE A 51 5.87 -7.96 0.75
CA ILE A 51 4.50 -7.61 1.14
C ILE A 51 4.51 -6.50 2.21
N ALA A 52 5.38 -6.63 3.23
CA ALA A 52 5.52 -5.61 4.25
C ALA A 52 6.03 -4.27 3.69
N GLY A 53 6.88 -4.28 2.66
CA GLY A 53 7.32 -3.07 1.95
C GLY A 53 6.17 -2.39 1.23
N LEU A 54 5.34 -3.15 0.52
CA LEU A 54 4.18 -2.62 -0.20
C LEU A 54 3.14 -2.01 0.75
N LEU A 55 2.84 -2.69 1.86
CA LEU A 55 1.93 -2.16 2.90
C LEU A 55 2.40 -0.81 3.44
N ARG A 56 3.69 -0.67 3.75
CA ARG A 56 4.25 0.61 4.21
C ARG A 56 4.17 1.68 3.15
N ALA A 57 4.55 1.36 1.91
CA ALA A 57 4.47 2.32 0.81
C ALA A 57 3.04 2.83 0.58
N VAL A 58 2.02 1.96 0.70
CA VAL A 58 0.62 2.39 0.62
C VAL A 58 0.23 3.24 1.82
N ALA A 59 0.64 2.87 3.04
CA ALA A 59 0.40 3.67 4.24
C ALA A 59 0.99 5.07 4.11
N ASP A 60 2.24 5.18 3.64
CA ASP A 60 2.92 6.45 3.41
C ASP A 60 2.19 7.34 2.39
N GLN A 61 1.47 6.74 1.43
CA GLN A 61 0.66 7.46 0.44
C GLN A 61 -0.73 7.88 0.97
N LEU A 62 -1.20 7.28 2.06
CA LEU A 62 -2.47 7.60 2.70
C LEU A 62 -2.32 8.61 3.85
N ASP A 63 -1.14 8.65 4.48
CA ASP A 63 -0.81 9.51 5.62
C ASP A 63 -0.41 10.96 5.23
N VAL A 64 -0.18 11.22 3.93
CA VAL A 64 0.14 12.56 3.38
C VAL A 64 -1.05 13.50 3.30
#